data_AF-A0A7G2TAC4-F1
#
_entry.id   AF-A0A7G2TAC4-F1
#
_cell.length_a   1.000
_cell.length_b   1.000
_cell.length_c   1.000
_cell.angle_alpha   90.00
_cell.angle_beta   90.00
_cell.angle_gamma   90.00
#
_symmetry.space_group_name_H-M   'P 1'
#
loop_
_entity.id
_entity.type
_entity.pdbx_description
1 polymer ?
#
loop_
_entity_poly.entity_id
_entity_poly.type
_entity_poly.pdbx_seq_one_letter_code
_entity_poly.pdbx_strand_id
1 'polypeptide(L)'
;MFLLRIKELEEISEFKKLKDIEKFEDLSGTKKSELSKLITNSAKPYYHYIPRHSSINAGIIDFQDKYSIPVEELEQKINTKAADNFATISMPFLKDLIERYSSYYARQGSPDFDSDEIIESLIR
;
A
#
# COMPACT_ATOMS: atom_id res chain seq x y z
N MET A 1 16.38 -5.57 1.30
CA MET A 1 15.48 -5.05 0.26
C MET A 1 14.10 -4.83 0.86
N PHE A 2 13.42 -3.74 0.51
CA PHE A 2 12.03 -3.51 0.92
C PHE A 2 11.06 -4.05 -0.12
N LEU A 3 10.09 -4.83 0.35
CA LEU A 3 8.98 -5.37 -0.41
C LEU A 3 7.69 -4.72 0.09
N LEU A 4 6.83 -4.36 -0.85
CA LEU A 4 5.49 -3.85 -0.58
C LEU A 4 4.49 -4.93 -0.92
N ARG A 5 3.58 -5.22 0.01
CA ARG A 5 2.50 -6.18 -0.22
C ARG A 5 1.37 -5.53 -1.01
N ILE A 6 0.89 -6.23 -2.03
CA ILE A 6 -0.41 -5.95 -2.65
C ILE A 6 -1.45 -6.73 -1.86
N LYS A 7 -2.40 -6.02 -1.26
CA LYS A 7 -3.60 -6.60 -0.62
C LYS A 7 -4.69 -6.68 -1.67
N GLU A 8 -5.31 -7.85 -1.82
CA GLU A 8 -6.47 -7.98 -2.70
C GLU A 8 -7.61 -7.10 -2.18
N LEU A 9 -8.47 -6.62 -3.08
CA LEU A 9 -9.58 -5.74 -2.68
C LEU A 9 -10.47 -6.42 -1.63
N GLU A 10 -10.66 -7.73 -1.72
CA GLU A 10 -11.43 -8.54 -0.79
C GLU A 10 -10.87 -8.56 0.64
N GLU A 11 -9.58 -8.27 0.82
CA GLU A 11 -8.94 -8.17 2.14
C GLU A 11 -9.26 -6.84 2.83
N ILE A 12 -9.68 -5.83 2.06
CA ILE A 12 -9.85 -4.44 2.51
C ILE A 12 -11.25 -4.25 3.06
N SER A 13 -11.33 -3.75 4.30
CA SER A 13 -12.60 -3.63 5.04
C SER A 13 -13.64 -2.78 4.32
N GLU A 14 -13.18 -1.76 3.61
CA GLU A 14 -13.96 -0.85 2.78
C GLU A 14 -14.60 -1.58 1.59
N PHE A 15 -13.92 -2.58 1.03
CA PHE A 15 -14.42 -3.42 -0.07
C PHE A 15 -15.25 -4.62 0.39
N LYS A 16 -14.98 -5.19 1.56
CA LYS A 16 -15.81 -6.28 2.12
C LYS A 16 -17.28 -5.87 2.25
N LYS A 17 -17.54 -4.60 2.56
CA LYS A 17 -18.89 -4.00 2.67
C LYS A 17 -19.63 -3.82 1.32
N LEU A 18 -18.97 -4.17 0.23
CA LEU A 18 -19.48 -4.07 -1.14
C LEU A 18 -19.78 -5.44 -1.77
N LYS A 19 -19.40 -6.54 -1.12
CA LYS A 19 -19.63 -7.90 -1.65
C LYS A 19 -21.10 -8.24 -1.85
N ASP A 20 -21.99 -7.55 -1.14
CA ASP A 20 -23.44 -7.77 -1.20
C ASP A 20 -24.14 -6.92 -2.29
N ILE A 21 -23.40 -6.14 -3.06
CA ILE A 21 -23.95 -5.25 -4.09
C ILE A 21 -23.72 -5.87 -5.47
N GLU A 22 -24.78 -6.43 -6.05
CA GLU A 22 -24.72 -7.12 -7.35
C GLU A 22 -24.75 -6.16 -8.55
N LYS A 23 -25.31 -4.94 -8.38
CA LYS A 23 -25.48 -3.97 -9.47
C LYS A 23 -24.94 -2.59 -9.11
N PHE A 24 -24.41 -1.89 -10.11
CA PHE A 24 -23.87 -0.55 -9.94
C PHE A 24 -24.94 0.47 -9.54
N GLU A 25 -26.19 0.27 -9.98
CA GLU A 25 -27.33 1.13 -9.66
C GLU A 25 -27.74 1.04 -8.18
N ASP A 26 -27.43 -0.07 -7.51
CA ASP A 26 -27.76 -0.31 -6.10
C ASP A 26 -26.71 0.30 -5.14
N LEU A 27 -25.66 0.91 -5.69
CA LEU A 27 -24.54 1.48 -4.96
C LEU A 27 -24.91 2.89 -4.46
N SER A 28 -25.00 3.07 -3.15
CA SER A 28 -25.30 4.37 -2.56
C SER A 28 -24.25 5.43 -2.97
N GLY A 29 -24.68 6.69 -3.08
CA GLY A 29 -23.79 7.79 -3.47
C GLY A 29 -22.54 7.91 -2.58
N THR A 30 -22.68 7.63 -1.28
CA THR A 30 -21.58 7.60 -0.31
C THR A 30 -20.57 6.50 -0.65
N LYS A 31 -21.03 5.26 -0.87
CA LYS A 31 -20.15 4.12 -1.22
C LYS A 31 -19.42 4.35 -2.54
N LYS A 32 -20.10 4.94 -3.52
CA LYS A 32 -19.50 5.31 -4.81
C LYS A 32 -18.38 6.34 -4.63
N SER A 33 -18.57 7.32 -3.74
CA SER A 33 -17.54 8.30 -3.40
C SER A 33 -16.33 7.66 -2.72
N GLU A 34 -16.53 6.74 -1.76
CA GLU A 34 -15.45 6.01 -1.09
C GLU A 34 -14.62 5.17 -2.06
N LEU A 35 -15.27 4.40 -2.92
CA LEU A 35 -14.63 3.63 -3.99
C LEU A 35 -13.85 4.52 -4.94
N SER A 36 -14.47 5.62 -5.38
CA SER A 36 -13.83 6.56 -6.28
C SER A 36 -12.57 7.13 -5.64
N LYS A 37 -12.61 7.51 -4.35
CA LYS A 37 -11.44 8.01 -3.64
C LYS A 37 -10.32 6.98 -3.57
N LEU A 38 -10.68 5.72 -3.41
CA LEU A 38 -9.71 4.64 -3.31
C LEU A 38 -9.03 4.38 -4.65
N ILE A 39 -9.81 4.27 -5.74
CA ILE A 39 -9.29 4.08 -7.10
C ILE A 39 -8.47 5.29 -7.56
N THR A 40 -8.86 6.51 -7.18
CA THR A 40 -8.12 7.74 -7.48
C THR A 40 -7.02 8.05 -6.46
N ASN A 41 -6.67 7.09 -5.60
CA ASN A 41 -5.56 7.23 -4.65
C ASN A 41 -5.68 8.41 -3.67
N SER A 42 -6.90 8.88 -3.42
CA SER A 42 -7.23 10.00 -2.54
C SER A 42 -7.90 9.57 -1.21
N ALA A 43 -8.20 8.28 -1.03
CA ALA A 43 -8.79 7.77 0.21
C ALA A 43 -7.84 7.87 1.41
N LYS A 44 -6.61 7.35 1.27
CA LYS A 44 -5.58 7.39 2.32
C LYS A 44 -4.21 7.68 1.68
N PRO A 45 -3.35 8.49 2.31
CA PRO A 45 -2.07 8.87 1.73
C PRO A 45 -1.10 7.69 1.56
N TYR A 46 -1.28 6.62 2.35
CA TYR A 46 -0.46 5.40 2.32
C TYR A 46 -1.02 4.27 1.43
N TYR A 47 -2.17 4.46 0.77
CA TYR A 47 -2.76 3.44 -0.11
C TYR A 47 -2.52 3.75 -1.57
N HIS A 48 -2.06 2.76 -2.34
CA HIS A 48 -1.92 2.84 -3.78
C HIS A 48 -2.68 1.74 -4.50
N TYR A 49 -3.74 2.11 -5.20
CA TYR A 49 -4.56 1.21 -6.00
C TYR A 49 -3.77 0.65 -7.19
N ILE A 50 -3.81 -0.67 -7.35
CA ILE A 50 -3.26 -1.40 -8.48
C ILE A 50 -4.44 -1.98 -9.27
N PRO A 51 -4.59 -1.61 -10.55
CA PRO A 51 -5.63 -2.17 -11.40
C PRO A 51 -5.33 -3.63 -11.74
N ARG A 52 -6.39 -4.39 -12.02
CA ARG A 52 -6.25 -5.74 -12.57
C ARG A 52 -5.49 -5.69 -13.90
N HIS A 53 -4.47 -6.52 -14.06
CA HIS A 53 -3.72 -6.63 -15.31
C HIS A 53 -3.19 -8.04 -15.52
N SER A 54 -3.60 -8.69 -16.61
CA SER A 54 -3.26 -10.09 -16.89
C SER A 54 -3.62 -11.00 -15.69
N SER A 55 -2.67 -11.77 -15.16
CA SER A 55 -2.83 -12.63 -13.98
C SER A 55 -2.79 -11.88 -12.64
N ILE A 56 -2.56 -10.57 -12.62
CA ILE A 56 -2.52 -9.76 -11.39
C ILE A 56 -3.93 -9.28 -11.07
N ASN A 57 -4.45 -9.65 -9.90
CA ASN A 57 -5.72 -9.16 -9.38
C ASN A 57 -5.63 -7.66 -9.03
N ALA A 58 -6.78 -6.98 -9.09
CA ALA A 58 -6.84 -5.61 -8.57
C ALA A 58 -6.60 -5.63 -7.05
N GLY A 59 -5.96 -4.59 -6.54
CA GLY A 59 -5.60 -4.54 -5.13
C GLY A 59 -5.10 -3.17 -4.69
N ILE A 60 -4.59 -3.12 -3.47
CA ILE A 60 -3.95 -1.92 -2.91
C ILE A 60 -2.59 -2.28 -2.36
N ILE A 61 -1.59 -1.48 -2.71
CA ILE A 61 -0.33 -1.42 -1.98
C ILE A 61 -0.53 -0.54 -0.75
N ASP A 62 -0.23 -1.10 0.41
CA ASP A 62 -0.21 -0.39 1.68
C ASP A 62 1.24 -0.05 2.04
N PHE A 63 1.61 1.24 1.96
CA PHE A 63 2.98 1.69 2.24
C PHE A 63 3.39 1.48 3.71
N GLN A 64 2.44 1.22 4.61
CA GLN A 64 2.75 0.88 6.01
C GLN A 64 3.14 -0.59 6.15
N ASP A 65 2.58 -1.46 5.31
CA ASP A 65 2.78 -2.91 5.32
C ASP A 65 4.02 -3.30 4.50
N LYS A 66 5.16 -2.82 4.97
CA LYS A 66 6.47 -3.11 4.38
C LYS A 66 7.05 -4.40 4.97
N TYR A 67 7.55 -5.25 4.08
CA TYR A 67 8.31 -6.43 4.45
C TYR A 67 9.77 -6.23 4.06
N SER A 68 10.70 -6.50 4.99
CA SER A 68 12.13 -6.41 4.73
C SER A 68 12.72 -7.81 4.67
N ILE A 69 13.49 -8.07 3.61
CA ILE A 69 14.19 -9.33 3.41
C ILE A 69 15.64 -9.04 3.01
N PRO A 70 16.64 -9.78 3.53
CA PRO A 70 18.01 -9.74 3.00
C PRO A 70 18.04 -10.05 1.50
N VAL A 71 19.00 -9.47 0.77
CA VAL A 71 19.07 -9.65 -0.69
C VAL A 71 19.41 -11.11 -1.01
N GLU A 72 20.31 -11.69 -0.21
CA GLU A 72 20.77 -13.07 -0.33
C GLU A 72 19.62 -14.07 -0.13
N GLU A 73 18.72 -13.77 0.82
CA GLU A 73 17.53 -14.61 1.07
C GLU A 73 16.53 -14.51 -0.10
N LEU A 74 16.34 -13.33 -0.69
CA LEU A 74 15.52 -13.18 -1.88
C LEU A 74 16.09 -13.97 -3.06
N GLU A 75 17.39 -13.82 -3.34
CA GLU A 75 18.07 -14.54 -4.41
C GLU A 75 17.95 -16.05 -4.21
N GLN A 76 18.12 -16.53 -2.98
CA GLN A 76 17.89 -17.94 -2.66
C GLN A 76 16.45 -18.37 -2.92
N LYS A 77 15.44 -17.56 -2.55
CA LYS A 77 14.03 -17.86 -2.84
C LYS A 77 13.74 -17.93 -4.35
N ILE A 78 14.35 -17.06 -5.15
CA ILE A 78 14.24 -17.10 -6.61
C ILE A 78 14.91 -18.37 -7.16
N ASN A 79 16.13 -18.69 -6.72
CA ASN A 79 16.88 -19.86 -7.16
C ASN A 79 16.19 -21.19 -6.82
N THR A 80 15.52 -21.23 -5.66
CA THR A 80 14.75 -22.39 -5.19
C THR A 80 13.31 -22.41 -5.72
N LYS A 81 12.90 -21.44 -6.54
CA LYS A 81 11.53 -21.26 -7.04
C LYS A 81 10.47 -21.08 -5.94
N ALA A 82 10.88 -20.65 -4.75
CA ALA A 82 9.98 -20.21 -3.68
C ALA A 82 9.46 -18.78 -3.92
N ALA A 83 10.12 -18.01 -4.79
CA ALA A 83 9.67 -16.74 -5.32
C ALA A 83 9.85 -16.72 -6.84
N ASP A 84 8.95 -16.02 -7.54
CA ASP A 84 9.01 -15.88 -9.00
C ASP A 84 8.98 -14.41 -9.41
N ASN A 85 9.79 -14.05 -10.41
CA ASN A 85 9.78 -12.73 -11.03
C ASN A 85 8.91 -12.79 -12.28
N PHE A 86 7.61 -12.64 -12.10
CA PHE A 86 6.62 -12.84 -13.16
C PHE A 86 6.29 -11.54 -13.93
N ALA A 87 6.70 -10.36 -13.44
CA ALA A 87 6.40 -9.08 -14.09
C ALA A 87 7.36 -7.96 -13.65
N THR A 88 7.55 -6.97 -14.53
CA THR A 88 8.26 -5.72 -14.22
C THR A 88 7.31 -4.52 -14.38
N ILE A 89 7.37 -3.58 -13.45
CA ILE A 89 6.57 -2.35 -13.51
C ILE A 89 7.20 -1.40 -14.54
N SER A 90 6.39 -0.89 -15.48
CA SER A 90 6.86 0.09 -16.46
C SER A 90 7.31 1.40 -15.79
N MET A 91 8.26 2.09 -16.41
CA MET A 91 8.89 3.30 -15.83
C MET A 91 7.91 4.39 -15.39
N PRO A 92 6.85 4.73 -16.15
CA PRO A 92 5.88 5.75 -15.71
C PRO A 92 5.18 5.35 -14.40
N PHE A 93 4.70 4.11 -14.30
CA PHE A 93 4.04 3.61 -13.10
C PHE A 93 4.99 3.49 -11.91
N LEU A 94 6.23 3.08 -12.16
CA LEU A 94 7.26 3.01 -11.12
C LEU A 94 7.55 4.39 -10.54
N LYS A 95 7.64 5.42 -11.40
CA LYS A 95 7.85 6.80 -10.98
C LYS A 95 6.70 7.29 -10.08
N ASP A 96 5.45 7.09 -10.51
CA ASP A 96 4.27 7.46 -9.72
C ASP A 96 4.26 6.75 -8.34
N LEU A 97 4.62 5.46 -8.31
CA LEU A 97 4.69 4.70 -7.06
C LEU A 97 5.74 5.27 -6.11
N ILE A 98 6.95 5.57 -6.61
CA ILE A 98 8.05 6.14 -5.84
C ILE A 98 7.68 7.52 -5.32
N GLU A 99 7.09 8.39 -6.15
CA GLU A 99 6.67 9.73 -5.76
C GLU A 99 5.63 9.69 -4.64
N ARG A 100 4.64 8.80 -4.74
CA ARG A 100 3.62 8.62 -3.70
C ARG A 100 4.19 8.05 -2.42
N TYR A 101 5.07 7.04 -2.51
CA TYR A 101 5.75 6.50 -1.33
C TYR A 101 6.58 7.59 -0.63
N SER A 102 7.36 8.35 -1.40
CA SER A 102 8.20 9.44 -0.90
C SER A 102 7.35 10.54 -0.26
N SER A 103 6.23 10.93 -0.89
CA SER A 103 5.29 11.91 -0.35
C SER A 103 4.66 11.45 0.96
N TYR A 104 4.31 10.16 1.07
CA TYR A 104 3.80 9.58 2.31
C TYR A 104 4.88 9.56 3.40
N TYR A 105 6.08 9.08 3.08
CA TYR A 105 7.17 8.94 4.04
C TYR A 105 7.67 10.30 4.55
N ALA A 106 7.72 11.31 3.69
CA ALA A 106 8.08 12.68 4.09
C ALA A 106 7.13 13.29 5.13
N ARG A 107 5.88 12.79 5.22
CA ARG A 107 4.91 13.22 6.24
C ARG A 107 5.09 12.50 7.58
N GLN A 108 5.86 11.43 7.64
CA GLN A 108 6.10 10.74 8.91
C GLN A 108 7.01 11.51 9.87
N GLY A 109 7.61 12.63 9.44
CA GLY A 109 8.16 13.69 10.30
C GLY A 109 9.14 13.23 11.39
N SER A 110 9.49 14.16 12.27
CA SER A 110 10.12 13.82 13.55
C SER A 110 9.15 12.98 14.38
N PRO A 111 9.64 12.02 15.20
CA PRO A 111 8.79 11.37 16.20
C PRO A 111 8.03 12.41 17.01
N ASP A 112 6.78 12.12 17.35
CA ASP A 112 6.08 12.92 18.35
C ASP A 112 6.73 12.56 19.70
N PHE A 113 7.59 13.46 20.18
CA PHE A 113 8.29 13.27 21.44
C PHE A 113 7.41 13.76 22.57
N ASP A 114 7.33 12.99 23.65
CA ASP A 114 6.89 13.55 24.92
C ASP A 114 7.96 14.57 25.35
N SER A 115 7.62 15.84 25.22
CA SER A 115 8.55 16.94 25.51
C SER A 115 9.02 16.91 26.96
N ASP A 116 8.18 16.46 27.88
CA ASP A 116 8.50 16.43 29.30
C ASP A 116 9.48 15.29 29.59
N GLU A 117 9.28 14.11 29.00
CA GLU A 117 10.22 12.97 29.11
C GLU A 117 11.61 13.32 28.56
N ILE A 118 11.66 13.98 27.40
CA ILE A 118 12.93 14.40 26.80
C ILE A 118 13.63 15.46 27.65
N ILE A 119 12.90 16.46 28.16
CA ILE A 119 13.47 17.49 29.03
C ILE A 119 14.02 16.86 30.32
N GLU A 120 13.31 15.92 30.93
CA GLU A 120 13.78 15.21 32.13
C GLU A 120 15.07 14.41 31.85
N SER A 121 15.17 13.77 30.68
CA SER A 121 16.37 13.03 30.26
C SER A 121 17.60 13.91 30.05
N LEU A 122 17.41 15.19 29.69
CA LEU A 122 18.49 16.14 29.39
C LEU A 122 19.04 16.87 30.63
N ILE A 123 18.30 16.88 31.74
CA ILE A 123 18.66 17.59 32.97
C ILE A 123 19.37 16.66 33.99
N ARG A 124 19.37 15.34 33.75
CA ARG A 124 20.15 14.36 34.53
C ARG A 124 21.60 14.25 34.06
#